data_AF-A0A833G8R0-F1
#
_entry.id   AF-A0A833G8R0-F1
#
_cell.length_a   1.000
_cell.length_b   1.000
_cell.length_c   1.000
_cell.angle_alpha   90.00
_cell.angle_beta   90.00
_cell.angle_gamma   90.00
#
_symmetry.space_group_name_H-M   'P 1'
#
loop_
_entity.id
_entity.type
_entity.pdbx_description
1 polymer ?
#
loop_
_entity_poly.entity_id
_entity_poly.type
_entity_poly.pdbx_seq_one_letter_code
_entity_poly.pdbx_strand_id
1 'polypeptide(L)'
;MTKPVAPLPILLPDSAPFSPEQRAWLNGFFAGFVALDVPSGIVALSPQQNAAIMPGAADPLADGDDGEAPWHDQTLPLPERMKLAEGRPLRRRMMAAMAQQDCGQCGYNCADYADRIFLKAEERLNLCVPGGKETARMLKNLYEELALAPAPASPGVAAPASAQPAAST
;
A
#
# COMPACT_ATOMS: atom_id res chain seq x y z
N MET A 1 39.41 1.27 -8.99
CA MET A 1 39.13 2.71 -9.16
C MET A 1 38.12 3.10 -8.09
N THR A 2 38.59 3.68 -6.98
CA THR A 2 37.76 4.17 -5.87
C THR A 2 37.12 5.48 -6.27
N LYS A 3 35.78 5.52 -6.32
CA LYS A 3 35.01 6.72 -6.67
C LYS A 3 35.14 7.72 -5.50
N PRO A 4 35.53 8.99 -5.72
CA PRO A 4 35.64 9.96 -4.64
C PRO A 4 34.25 10.20 -4.04
N VAL A 5 34.13 10.04 -2.72
CA VAL A 5 32.93 10.43 -1.97
C VAL A 5 32.89 11.95 -2.01
N ALA A 6 31.85 12.51 -2.63
CA ALA A 6 31.64 13.95 -2.62
C ALA A 6 31.47 14.42 -1.16
N PRO A 7 32.08 15.55 -0.78
CA PRO A 7 31.93 16.08 0.58
C PRO A 7 30.46 16.39 0.86
N LEU A 8 29.98 15.97 2.03
CA LEU A 8 28.60 16.26 2.46
C LEU A 8 28.40 17.78 2.55
N PRO A 9 27.29 18.32 2.02
CA PRO A 9 26.98 19.73 2.16
C PRO A 9 26.76 20.07 3.64
N ILE A 10 27.44 21.12 4.12
CA ILE A 10 27.22 21.67 5.46
C ILE A 10 26.01 22.60 5.38
N LEU A 11 24.89 22.15 5.95
CA LEU A 11 23.60 22.84 5.91
C LEU A 11 23.28 23.54 7.24
N LEU A 12 23.83 23.04 8.37
CA LEU A 12 23.69 23.65 9.68
C LEU A 12 24.92 24.50 10.05
N PRO A 13 24.74 25.78 10.46
CA PRO A 13 25.84 26.63 10.91
C PRO A 13 26.33 26.25 12.31
N ASP A 14 27.53 26.71 12.67
CA ASP A 14 28.15 26.44 13.97
C ASP A 14 27.43 27.10 15.17
N SER A 15 26.64 28.13 14.91
CA SER A 15 25.81 28.80 15.91
C SER A 15 24.53 28.05 16.26
N ALA A 16 24.23 26.93 15.57
CA ALA A 16 23.04 26.15 15.85
C ALA A 16 23.12 25.52 17.26
N PRO A 17 22.03 25.47 18.04
CA PRO A 17 22.02 25.02 19.43
C PRO A 17 22.08 23.48 19.55
N PHE A 18 23.08 22.86 18.92
CA PHE A 18 23.30 21.42 18.85
C PHE A 18 24.77 21.09 19.08
N SER A 19 25.05 19.92 19.66
CA SER A 19 26.43 19.43 19.80
C SER A 19 27.08 19.23 18.43
N PRO A 20 28.42 19.22 18.33
CA PRO A 20 29.12 18.92 17.08
C PRO A 20 28.68 17.59 16.44
N GLU A 21 28.48 16.55 17.25
CA GLU A 21 28.06 15.22 16.80
C GLU A 21 26.62 15.23 16.27
N GLN A 22 25.73 15.94 16.96
CA GLN A 22 24.34 16.11 16.53
C GLN A 22 24.28 16.88 15.21
N ARG A 23 25.11 17.92 15.05
CA ARG A 23 25.20 18.67 13.78
C ARG A 23 25.74 17.81 12.65
N ALA A 24 26.73 16.96 12.91
CA ALA A 24 27.22 16.01 11.90
C ALA A 24 26.12 15.04 11.45
N TRP A 25 25.35 14.48 12.40
CA TRP A 25 24.22 13.60 12.09
C TRP A 25 23.11 14.32 11.30
N LEU A 26 22.71 15.52 11.75
CA LEU A 26 21.69 16.33 11.09
C LEU A 26 22.09 16.77 9.68
N ASN A 27 23.36 17.15 9.47
CA ASN A 27 23.87 17.48 8.14
C ASN A 27 23.78 16.27 7.19
N GLY A 28 24.10 15.06 7.66
CA GLY A 28 23.91 13.83 6.88
C GLY A 28 22.44 13.55 6.55
N PHE A 29 21.54 13.71 7.52
CA PHE A 29 20.10 13.54 7.32
C PHE A 29 19.53 14.55 6.30
N PHE A 30 19.82 15.84 6.46
CA PHE A 30 19.36 16.87 5.54
C PHE A 30 20.01 16.76 4.16
N ALA A 31 21.28 16.35 4.06
CA ALA A 31 21.91 16.04 2.78
C ALA A 31 21.14 14.93 2.05
N GLY A 32 20.71 13.89 2.77
CA GLY A 32 19.86 12.82 2.20
C GLY A 32 18.48 13.34 1.78
N PHE A 33 17.87 14.21 2.57
CA PHE A 33 16.56 14.80 2.28
C PHE A 33 16.59 15.72 1.05
N VAL A 34 17.58 16.61 0.96
CA VAL A 34 17.75 17.55 -0.18
C VAL A 34 18.28 16.84 -1.42
N ALA A 35 19.03 15.73 -1.27
CA ALA A 35 19.44 14.90 -2.39
C ALA A 35 18.27 14.25 -3.15
N LEU A 36 17.06 14.22 -2.57
CA LEU A 36 15.85 13.77 -3.27
C LEU A 36 15.45 14.70 -4.43
N ASP A 37 15.91 15.95 -4.43
CA ASP A 37 15.64 16.96 -5.47
C ASP A 37 16.72 16.99 -6.57
N VAL A 38 17.75 16.14 -6.44
CA VAL A 38 18.81 15.96 -7.43
C VAL A 38 18.40 14.79 -8.34
N PRO A 39 18.55 14.86 -9.69
CA PRO A 39 18.13 13.81 -10.64
C PRO A 39 18.88 12.46 -10.50
N SER A 40 19.62 12.25 -9.41
CA SER A 40 20.30 11.02 -9.02
C SER A 40 19.92 10.54 -7.61
N GLY A 41 18.90 11.13 -6.99
CA GLY A 41 18.38 10.78 -5.67
C GLY A 41 17.64 9.45 -5.66
N ILE A 42 17.29 8.98 -4.45
CA ILE A 42 16.53 7.75 -4.22
C ILE A 42 15.18 7.86 -4.94
N VAL A 43 15.06 7.20 -6.10
CA VAL A 43 13.81 7.11 -6.85
C VAL A 43 13.04 5.89 -6.34
N ALA A 44 11.79 6.09 -5.92
CA ALA A 44 10.88 4.98 -5.67
C ALA A 44 10.80 4.12 -6.95
N LEU A 45 11.07 2.82 -6.82
CA LEU A 45 11.04 1.92 -7.96
C LEU A 45 9.67 1.94 -8.63
N SER A 46 9.65 1.94 -9.96
CA SER A 46 8.40 1.79 -10.69
C SER A 46 7.74 0.43 -10.36
N PRO A 47 6.42 0.28 -10.54
CA PRO A 47 5.76 -1.01 -10.36
C PRO A 47 6.42 -2.13 -11.18
N GLN A 48 6.90 -1.83 -12.39
CA GLN A 48 7.62 -2.77 -13.25
C GLN A 48 9.01 -3.13 -12.69
N GLN A 49 9.72 -2.17 -12.11
CA GLN A 49 11.02 -2.40 -11.47
C GLN A 49 10.88 -3.19 -10.17
N ASN A 50 9.84 -2.91 -9.37
CA ASN A 50 9.48 -3.71 -8.19
C ASN A 50 9.17 -5.16 -8.57
N ALA A 51 8.36 -5.37 -9.62
CA ALA A 51 8.05 -6.71 -10.12
C ALA A 51 9.26 -7.47 -10.67
N ALA A 52 10.23 -6.77 -11.27
CA ALA A 52 11.46 -7.37 -11.78
C ALA A 52 12.39 -7.91 -10.67
N ILE A 53 12.33 -7.34 -9.46
CA ILE A 53 13.14 -7.76 -8.31
C ILE A 53 12.39 -8.81 -7.46
N MET A 54 11.06 -8.90 -7.60
CA MET A 54 10.20 -9.90 -6.94
C MET A 54 9.38 -10.69 -7.98
N PRO A 55 10.01 -11.52 -8.85
CA PRO A 55 9.29 -12.29 -9.84
C PRO A 55 8.44 -13.38 -9.17
N GLY A 56 7.11 -13.26 -9.26
CA GLY A 56 6.16 -14.31 -8.86
C GLY A 56 5.27 -13.99 -7.64
N ALA A 57 5.44 -12.84 -6.99
CA ALA A 57 4.46 -12.37 -6.01
C ALA A 57 3.27 -11.74 -6.76
N ALA A 58 2.27 -12.55 -7.10
CA ALA A 58 0.96 -12.00 -7.46
C ALA A 58 0.44 -11.28 -6.21
N ASP A 59 0.37 -9.94 -6.26
CA ASP A 59 -0.26 -9.17 -5.19
C ASP A 59 -1.75 -9.57 -5.13
N PRO A 60 -2.21 -10.19 -4.04
CA PRO A 60 -3.61 -10.62 -3.91
C PRO A 60 -4.60 -9.45 -3.88
N LEU A 61 -4.10 -8.21 -3.77
CA LEU A 61 -4.90 -6.98 -3.82
C LEU A 61 -4.83 -6.29 -5.19
N ALA A 62 -4.07 -6.83 -6.16
CA ALA A 62 -4.05 -6.30 -7.53
C ALA A 62 -5.38 -6.60 -8.23
N ASP A 63 -6.26 -5.60 -8.26
CA ASP A 63 -7.63 -5.67 -8.79
C ASP A 63 -7.84 -4.84 -10.07
N GLY A 64 -6.79 -4.18 -10.57
CA GLY A 64 -6.84 -3.32 -11.76
C GLY A 64 -7.63 -2.02 -11.57
N ASP A 65 -7.96 -1.69 -10.32
CA ASP A 65 -8.64 -0.46 -9.92
C ASP A 65 -7.74 0.77 -10.10
N ASP A 66 -8.35 1.94 -10.34
CA ASP A 66 -7.64 3.21 -10.53
C ASP A 66 -7.06 3.82 -9.22
N GLY A 67 -7.36 3.23 -8.06
CA GLY A 67 -6.92 3.71 -6.76
C GLY A 67 -7.70 4.92 -6.21
N GLU A 68 -8.56 5.55 -7.01
CA GLU A 68 -9.34 6.72 -6.62
C GLU A 68 -10.45 6.37 -5.64
N ALA A 69 -10.59 7.12 -4.56
CA ALA A 69 -11.60 6.87 -3.52
C ALA A 69 -12.52 8.10 -3.36
N PRO A 70 -13.39 8.42 -4.33
CA PRO A 70 -14.29 9.58 -4.24
C PRO A 70 -15.25 9.53 -3.04
N TRP A 71 -15.46 8.34 -2.46
CA TRP A 71 -16.22 8.15 -1.22
C TRP A 71 -15.42 8.47 0.06
N HIS A 72 -14.11 8.73 -0.01
CA HIS A 72 -13.25 8.96 1.16
C HIS A 72 -13.43 10.36 1.75
N ASP A 73 -14.65 10.61 2.22
CA ASP A 73 -15.09 11.84 2.85
C ASP A 73 -15.97 11.48 4.06
N GLN A 74 -15.52 11.91 5.25
CA GLN A 74 -16.20 11.65 6.53
C GLN A 74 -17.57 12.34 6.65
N THR A 75 -17.86 13.32 5.78
CA THR A 75 -19.11 14.07 5.79
C THR A 75 -20.22 13.40 4.99
N LEU A 76 -19.87 12.50 4.06
CA LEU A 76 -20.84 11.73 3.29
C LEU A 76 -21.47 10.65 4.17
N PRO A 77 -22.79 10.45 4.19
CA PRO A 77 -23.42 9.32 4.87
C PRO A 77 -23.16 8.00 4.12
N LEU A 78 -23.29 6.86 4.82
CA LEU A 78 -22.97 5.54 4.27
C LEU A 78 -23.66 5.23 2.93
N PRO A 79 -24.97 5.50 2.73
CA PRO A 79 -25.62 5.22 1.45
C PRO A 79 -24.98 5.95 0.26
N GLU A 80 -24.55 7.20 0.45
CA GLU A 80 -23.92 8.00 -0.61
C GLU A 80 -22.52 7.46 -0.95
N ARG A 81 -21.74 7.09 0.07
CA ARG A 81 -20.44 6.44 -0.13
C ARG A 81 -20.57 5.13 -0.89
N MET A 82 -21.56 4.32 -0.55
CA MET A 82 -21.80 3.05 -1.24
C MET A 82 -22.19 3.25 -2.69
N LYS A 83 -22.99 4.29 -3.00
CA LYS A 83 -23.33 4.67 -4.38
C LYS A 83 -22.10 5.04 -5.20
N LEU A 84 -21.16 5.79 -4.63
CA LEU A 84 -19.90 6.17 -5.29
C LEU A 84 -18.99 4.96 -5.54
N ALA A 85 -19.12 3.91 -4.72
CA ALA A 85 -18.34 2.68 -4.85
C ALA A 85 -19.04 1.60 -5.71
N GLU A 86 -20.21 1.88 -6.29
CA GLU A 86 -20.90 0.94 -7.18
C GLU A 86 -20.01 0.56 -8.36
N GLY A 87 -19.97 -0.73 -8.68
CA GLY A 87 -19.12 -1.28 -9.75
C GLY A 87 -17.62 -1.38 -9.44
N ARG A 88 -17.16 -0.86 -8.30
CA ARG A 88 -15.76 -1.01 -7.85
C ARG A 88 -15.50 -2.42 -7.29
N PRO A 89 -14.24 -2.88 -7.28
CA PRO A 89 -13.87 -4.15 -6.64
C PRO A 89 -14.36 -4.26 -5.20
N LEU A 90 -14.60 -5.48 -4.74
CA LEU A 90 -15.26 -5.73 -3.45
C LEU A 90 -14.51 -5.11 -2.26
N ARG A 91 -13.16 -5.14 -2.26
CA ARG A 91 -12.36 -4.47 -1.20
C ARG A 91 -12.62 -2.96 -1.16
N ARG A 92 -12.83 -2.31 -2.32
CA ARG A 92 -13.11 -0.87 -2.42
C ARG A 92 -14.50 -0.55 -1.88
N ARG A 93 -15.48 -1.41 -2.17
CA ARG A 93 -16.82 -1.34 -1.57
C ARG A 93 -16.78 -1.54 -0.05
N MET A 94 -15.94 -2.45 0.44
CA MET A 94 -15.72 -2.64 1.89
C MET A 94 -15.11 -1.39 2.53
N MET A 95 -14.14 -0.74 1.87
CA MET A 95 -13.60 0.55 2.33
C MET A 95 -14.70 1.62 2.38
N ALA A 96 -15.52 1.77 1.34
CA ALA A 96 -16.61 2.75 1.28
C ALA A 96 -17.67 2.59 2.39
N ALA A 97 -17.89 1.35 2.85
CA ALA A 97 -18.81 1.06 3.96
C ALA A 97 -18.35 1.64 5.31
N MET A 98 -17.06 1.99 5.45
CA MET A 98 -16.47 2.52 6.68
C MET A 98 -16.72 4.02 6.88
N ALA A 99 -16.31 4.59 8.00
CA ALA A 99 -16.57 5.99 8.35
C ALA A 99 -15.65 7.03 7.67
N GLN A 100 -14.62 6.60 6.93
CA GLN A 100 -13.69 7.48 6.17
C GLN A 100 -12.91 8.51 7.01
N GLN A 101 -12.64 8.20 8.28
CA GLN A 101 -11.91 9.08 9.20
C GLN A 101 -10.45 8.69 9.39
N ASP A 102 -10.05 7.50 8.92
CA ASP A 102 -8.74 6.89 9.19
C ASP A 102 -8.29 7.00 10.67
N CYS A 103 -9.26 6.91 11.59
CA CYS A 103 -9.04 7.19 13.00
C CYS A 103 -8.15 6.17 13.73
N GLY A 104 -7.83 5.02 13.10
CA GLY A 104 -6.94 4.01 13.65
C GLY A 104 -7.48 3.19 14.83
N GLN A 105 -8.71 3.42 15.29
CA GLN A 105 -9.25 2.74 16.49
C GLN A 105 -9.41 1.22 16.33
N CYS A 106 -9.53 0.74 15.09
CA CYS A 106 -9.55 -0.69 14.76
C CYS A 106 -8.13 -1.29 14.60
N GLY A 107 -7.07 -0.48 14.68
CA GLY A 107 -5.69 -0.87 14.41
C GLY A 107 -5.24 -0.68 12.96
N TYR A 108 -6.08 -0.06 12.12
CA TYR A 108 -5.87 0.10 10.67
C TYR A 108 -6.37 1.47 10.19
N ASN A 109 -5.92 1.92 9.01
CA ASN A 109 -6.68 2.89 8.22
C ASN A 109 -7.85 2.19 7.51
N CYS A 110 -8.75 2.95 6.87
CA CYS A 110 -9.96 2.39 6.27
C CYS A 110 -9.66 1.46 5.09
N ALA A 111 -8.65 1.78 4.28
CA ALA A 111 -8.23 0.94 3.16
C ALA A 111 -7.64 -0.40 3.64
N ASP A 112 -6.70 -0.35 4.59
CA ASP A 112 -6.06 -1.53 5.15
C ASP A 112 -7.09 -2.42 5.85
N TYR A 113 -8.01 -1.86 6.62
CA TYR A 113 -9.05 -2.68 7.26
C TYR A 113 -9.90 -3.41 6.22
N ALA A 114 -10.22 -2.77 5.10
CA ALA A 114 -10.98 -3.38 4.01
C ALA A 114 -10.18 -4.51 3.34
N ASP A 115 -8.88 -4.29 3.13
CA ASP A 115 -7.97 -5.27 2.57
C ASP A 115 -7.81 -6.48 3.49
N ARG A 116 -7.71 -6.28 4.81
CA ARG A 116 -7.64 -7.37 5.79
C ARG A 116 -8.94 -8.17 5.86
N ILE A 117 -10.10 -7.53 5.76
CA ILE A 117 -11.39 -8.22 5.66
C ILE A 117 -11.46 -9.02 4.35
N PHE A 118 -11.09 -8.41 3.22
CA PHE A 118 -11.12 -9.04 1.91
C PHE A 118 -10.19 -10.26 1.83
N LEU A 119 -9.00 -10.17 2.41
CA LEU A 119 -8.04 -11.26 2.52
C LEU A 119 -8.40 -12.30 3.61
N LYS A 120 -9.53 -12.12 4.33
CA LYS A 120 -9.96 -12.93 5.47
C LYS A 120 -8.91 -13.03 6.59
N ALA A 121 -8.07 -12.02 6.69
CA ALA A 121 -7.04 -11.91 7.72
C ALA A 121 -7.51 -11.11 8.94
N GLU A 122 -8.69 -10.49 8.85
CA GLU A 122 -9.47 -9.93 9.94
C GLU A 122 -10.94 -10.33 9.78
N GLU A 123 -11.46 -11.12 10.71
CA GLU A 123 -12.84 -11.63 10.67
C GLU A 123 -13.82 -10.74 11.44
N ARG A 124 -13.33 -9.86 12.31
CA ARG A 124 -14.17 -9.00 13.12
C ARG A 124 -14.64 -7.82 12.28
N LEU A 125 -15.89 -7.87 11.80
CA LEU A 125 -16.48 -6.82 10.94
C LEU A 125 -16.97 -5.59 11.71
N ASN A 126 -16.88 -5.59 13.05
CA ASN A 126 -17.47 -4.59 13.94
C ASN A 126 -16.46 -3.62 14.56
N LEU A 127 -15.22 -3.55 14.05
CA LEU A 127 -14.15 -2.75 14.65
C LEU A 127 -14.21 -1.26 14.30
N CYS A 128 -14.95 -0.87 13.26
CA CYS A 128 -15.11 0.54 12.89
C CYS A 128 -16.02 1.27 13.90
N VAL A 129 -15.44 1.72 15.02
CA VAL A 129 -16.14 2.41 16.10
C VAL A 129 -16.99 3.60 15.62
N PRO A 130 -16.45 4.57 14.84
CA PRO A 130 -17.27 5.69 14.35
C PRO A 130 -18.36 5.27 13.35
N GLY A 131 -18.18 4.18 12.61
CA GLY A 131 -19.19 3.65 11.69
C GLY A 131 -20.26 2.78 12.39
N GLY A 132 -19.93 2.24 13.56
CA GLY A 132 -20.82 1.54 14.45
C GLY A 132 -21.60 0.40 13.80
N LYS A 133 -22.86 0.25 14.23
CA LYS A 133 -23.73 -0.86 13.82
C LYS A 133 -24.10 -0.80 12.34
N GLU A 134 -24.08 0.38 11.72
CA GLU A 134 -24.44 0.55 10.30
C GLU A 134 -23.34 -0.01 9.40
N THR A 135 -22.09 0.41 9.62
CA THR A 135 -20.92 -0.15 8.94
C THR A 135 -20.80 -1.65 9.16
N ALA A 136 -20.98 -2.16 10.38
CA ALA A 136 -20.88 -3.59 10.66
C ALA A 136 -21.91 -4.42 9.86
N ARG A 137 -23.14 -3.90 9.68
CA ARG A 137 -24.16 -4.57 8.84
C ARG A 137 -23.78 -4.54 7.37
N MET A 138 -23.31 -3.41 6.86
CA MET A 138 -22.90 -3.29 5.47
C MET A 138 -21.71 -4.18 5.14
N LEU A 139 -20.67 -4.19 6.00
CA LEU A 139 -19.52 -5.07 5.86
C LEU A 139 -19.91 -6.55 5.89
N LYS A 140 -20.89 -6.93 6.72
CA LYS A 140 -21.43 -8.29 6.73
C LYS A 140 -22.04 -8.67 5.38
N ASN A 141 -22.87 -7.81 4.79
CA ASN A 141 -23.46 -8.06 3.47
C ASN A 141 -22.37 -8.23 2.39
N LEU A 142 -21.37 -7.36 2.39
CA LEU A 142 -20.25 -7.43 1.45
C LEU A 142 -19.35 -8.67 1.69
N TYR A 143 -19.20 -9.11 2.93
CA TYR A 143 -18.45 -10.32 3.27
C TYR A 143 -19.18 -11.59 2.81
N GLU A 144 -20.51 -11.61 2.83
CA GLU A 144 -21.31 -12.70 2.25
C GLU A 144 -21.15 -12.76 0.72
N GLU A 145 -21.05 -11.61 0.03
CA GLU A 145 -20.70 -11.57 -1.39
C GLU A 145 -19.29 -12.16 -1.66
N LEU A 146 -18.32 -11.90 -0.79
CA LEU A 146 -16.97 -12.47 -0.90
C LEU A 146 -16.99 -14.01 -0.86
N ALA A 147 -17.89 -14.60 -0.08
CA ALA A 147 -18.03 -16.06 0.01
C ALA A 147 -18.66 -16.69 -1.24
N LEU A 148 -19.43 -15.91 -2.01
CA LEU A 148 -20.08 -16.33 -3.25
C LEU A 148 -19.20 -16.11 -4.49
N ALA A 149 -18.19 -15.24 -4.40
CA ALA A 149 -17.27 -14.98 -5.49
C ALA A 149 -16.37 -16.21 -5.76
N PRO A 150 -16.21 -16.64 -7.03
CA PRO A 150 -15.25 -17.69 -7.36
C PRO A 150 -13.85 -17.22 -6.96
N ALA A 151 -13.10 -18.09 -6.28
CA ALA A 151 -11.73 -17.80 -5.90
C ALA A 151 -10.91 -17.40 -7.13
N PRO A 152 -10.04 -16.36 -7.03
CA PRO A 152 -9.15 -16.02 -8.14
C PRO A 152 -8.33 -17.26 -8.50
N ALA A 153 -8.37 -17.64 -9.78
CA ALA A 153 -7.61 -18.77 -10.27
C ALA A 153 -6.13 -18.54 -9.96
N SER A 154 -5.54 -19.42 -9.15
CA SER A 154 -4.09 -19.43 -8.97
C SER A 154 -3.45 -19.56 -10.36
N PRO A 155 -2.51 -18.69 -10.76
CA PRO A 155 -1.78 -18.91 -11.99
C PRO A 155 -1.05 -20.24 -11.85
N GLY A 156 -1.48 -21.22 -12.66
CA GLY A 156 -0.88 -22.53 -12.71
C GLY A 156 0.60 -22.37 -12.99
N VAL A 157 1.43 -22.88 -12.09
CA VAL A 157 2.86 -23.05 -12.31
C VAL A 157 2.99 -23.98 -13.51
N ALA A 158 3.22 -23.41 -14.69
CA ALA A 158 3.69 -24.16 -15.83
C ALA A 158 5.07 -24.72 -15.44
N ALA A 159 5.13 -26.04 -15.28
CA ALA A 159 6.37 -26.75 -15.04
C ALA A 159 7.39 -26.38 -16.13
N PRO A 160 8.67 -26.12 -15.77
CA PRO A 160 9.67 -25.77 -16.75
C PRO A 160 9.87 -26.95 -17.71
N ALA A 161 9.71 -26.69 -19.01
CA ALA A 161 10.05 -27.64 -20.05
C ALA A 161 11.55 -27.97 -19.93
N SER A 162 11.83 -29.25 -19.67
CA SER A 162 13.16 -29.82 -19.59
C SER A 162 13.95 -29.57 -20.88
N ALA A 163 15.01 -28.77 -20.78
CA ALA A 163 16.00 -28.61 -21.84
C ALA A 163 16.78 -29.93 -22.00
N GLN A 164 16.66 -30.56 -23.16
CA GLN A 164 17.54 -31.67 -23.56
C GLN A 164 18.96 -31.14 -23.82
N PRO A 165 20.01 -31.88 -23.44
CA PRO A 165 21.38 -31.50 -23.76
C PRO A 165 21.66 -31.80 -25.24
N ALA A 166 22.01 -30.77 -26.00
CA ALA A 166 22.57 -30.95 -27.33
C ALA A 166 24.04 -31.42 -27.20
N ALA A 167 24.29 -32.66 -27.63
CA ALA A 167 25.62 -33.19 -27.88
C ALA A 167 26.15 -32.69 -29.24
N SER A 168 27.41 -32.23 -29.19
CA SER A 168 28.49 -32.38 -30.18
C SER A 168 28.25 -32.05 -31.67
N THR A 169 28.98 -31.06 -32.19
CA THR A 169 29.96 -31.25 -33.29
C THR A 169 31.06 -30.20 -33.15
#